data_AF-A0A4Q3WTK8-F1
#
_entry.id   AF-A0A4Q3WTK8-F1
#
_cell.length_a   1.000
_cell.length_b   1.000
_cell.length_c   1.000
_cell.angle_alpha   90.00
_cell.angle_beta   90.00
_cell.angle_gamma   90.00
#
_symmetry.space_group_name_H-M   'P 1'
#
loop_
_entity.id
_entity.type
_entity.pdbx_description
1 polymer ?
#
loop_
_entity_poly.entity_id
_entity_poly.type
_entity_poly.pdbx_seq_one_letter_code
_entity_poly.pdbx_strand_id
1 'polypeptide(L)'
;MKLGRIFLSLLWLFLVTNRPVQGQENVTRVVAKVDDKVILYEEIRTSEEVMRLRKSMASGGMIVFPGNRATPESASELKHALEAQELANRINKILYPILFDKYGIVVGDEELKNRVDKRTESLDLSAIAAKTRKTYAALLNAFSSVYEKHEKKDAAYAKFLKPYFTKDQWDAYLPSYRSLEKRKSLRVMTQVTPDILRKSLEVAFKQELQEEKLNSKINEILSLENEEFRSDLALLALKPTNSDLDEKRKFVHAKRREWWLSTYKSFVTVLDQDFSDIFGYLAT
;
A
#
# COMPACT_ATOMS: atom_id res chain seq x y z
N MET A 1 55.84 33.73 23.03
CA MET A 1 54.60 33.08 23.51
C MET A 1 53.41 33.26 22.54
N LYS A 2 53.55 32.91 21.25
CA LYS A 2 52.44 32.99 20.26
C LYS A 2 52.17 31.70 19.48
N LEU A 3 52.89 30.60 19.77
CA LEU A 3 52.72 29.30 19.10
C LEU A 3 51.73 28.36 19.82
N GLY A 4 51.55 28.47 21.15
CA GLY A 4 50.63 27.62 21.91
C GLY A 4 49.13 27.90 21.68
N ARG A 5 48.77 29.14 21.29
CA ARG A 5 47.37 29.49 20.98
C ARG A 5 46.93 28.96 19.61
N ILE A 6 47.83 28.91 18.63
CA ILE A 6 47.53 28.37 17.29
C ILE A 6 47.33 26.85 17.36
N PHE A 7 48.12 26.16 18.19
CA PHE A 7 48.00 24.72 18.36
C PHE A 7 46.69 24.30 19.07
N LEU A 8 46.24 25.04 20.08
CA LEU A 8 44.93 24.80 20.71
C LEU A 8 43.76 25.11 19.77
N SER A 9 43.86 26.14 18.93
CA SER A 9 42.83 26.48 17.94
C SER A 9 42.72 25.43 16.84
N LEU A 10 43.84 24.85 16.39
CA LEU A 10 43.85 23.76 15.41
C LEU A 10 43.38 22.43 16.00
N LEU A 11 43.72 22.12 17.25
CA LEU A 11 43.23 20.93 17.94
C LEU A 11 41.71 21.01 18.20
N TRP A 12 41.20 22.21 18.51
CA TRP A 12 39.75 22.44 18.65
C TRP A 12 39.04 22.37 17.30
N LEU A 13 39.64 22.88 16.22
CA LEU A 13 39.11 22.69 14.86
C LEU A 13 39.06 21.21 14.50
N PHE A 14 40.13 20.44 14.76
CA PHE A 14 40.20 19.01 14.45
C PHE A 14 39.19 18.18 15.26
N LEU A 15 38.93 18.55 16.52
CA LEU A 15 37.92 17.92 17.38
C LEU A 15 36.49 18.36 17.06
N VAL A 16 36.28 19.50 16.42
CA VAL A 16 34.94 19.97 15.97
C VAL A 16 34.63 19.46 14.57
N THR A 17 35.62 19.28 13.69
CA THR A 17 35.45 18.72 12.34
C THR A 17 35.45 17.20 12.31
N ASN A 18 36.03 16.52 13.30
CA ASN A 18 35.95 15.06 13.48
C ASN A 18 34.98 14.63 14.59
N ARG A 19 34.13 15.53 15.10
CA ARG A 19 32.87 15.04 15.65
C ARG A 19 32.15 14.36 14.49
N PRO A 20 31.63 13.13 14.65
CA PRO A 20 30.53 12.72 13.82
C PRO A 20 29.45 13.76 14.10
N VAL A 21 29.37 14.77 13.23
CA VAL A 21 28.11 15.38 12.91
C VAL A 21 27.20 14.17 12.74
N GLN A 22 26.13 14.09 13.52
CA GLN A 22 24.96 13.30 13.14
C GLN A 22 24.42 13.92 11.84
N GLY A 23 25.25 13.85 10.81
CA GLY A 23 24.91 14.06 9.44
C GLY A 23 24.08 12.84 9.14
N GLN A 24 22.87 13.12 8.67
CA GLN A 24 22.11 12.17 7.90
C GLN A 24 23.06 11.43 6.98
N GLU A 25 23.42 10.22 7.36
CA GLU A 25 23.75 9.20 6.39
C GLU A 25 22.49 9.06 5.53
N ASN A 26 22.44 9.80 4.42
CA ASN A 26 21.72 9.34 3.23
C ASN A 26 22.50 8.14 2.66
N VAL A 27 22.77 7.14 3.51
CA VAL A 27 23.14 5.82 3.05
C VAL A 27 21.83 5.25 2.56
N THR A 28 21.71 5.15 1.24
CA THR A 28 20.63 4.42 0.59
C THR A 28 20.63 3.00 1.16
N ARG A 29 19.75 2.75 2.14
CA ARG A 29 19.73 1.50 2.90
C ARG A 29 18.94 0.50 2.08
N VAL A 30 19.63 -0.51 1.55
CA VAL A 30 18.99 -1.60 0.84
C VAL A 30 18.31 -2.51 1.85
N VAL A 31 17.00 -2.72 1.68
CA VAL A 31 16.19 -3.52 2.61
C VAL A 31 16.03 -4.95 2.13
N ALA A 32 15.71 -5.10 0.84
CA ALA A 32 15.52 -6.39 0.22
C ALA A 32 15.92 -6.37 -1.24
N LYS A 33 16.22 -7.54 -1.78
CA LYS A 33 16.39 -7.81 -3.20
C LYS A 33 15.31 -8.80 -3.63
N VAL A 34 14.62 -8.53 -4.72
CA VAL A 34 13.68 -9.45 -5.37
C VAL A 34 14.22 -9.75 -6.76
N ASP A 35 14.75 -10.95 -6.94
CA ASP A 35 15.55 -11.35 -8.10
C ASP A 35 16.76 -10.42 -8.32
N ASP A 36 16.73 -9.59 -9.36
CA ASP A 36 17.72 -8.58 -9.74
C ASP A 36 17.34 -7.15 -9.31
N LYS A 37 16.11 -6.93 -8.81
CA LYS A 37 15.63 -5.62 -8.35
C LYS A 37 15.91 -5.39 -6.87
N VAL A 38 16.23 -4.15 -6.53
CA VAL A 38 16.58 -3.71 -5.18
C VAL A 38 15.46 -2.84 -4.62
N ILE A 39 15.08 -3.06 -3.36
CA ILE A 39 14.12 -2.24 -2.61
C ILE A 39 14.89 -1.44 -1.55
N LEU A 40 14.71 -0.13 -1.58
CA LEU A 40 15.38 0.81 -0.68
C LEU A 40 14.47 1.19 0.49
N TYR A 41 15.05 1.39 1.67
CA TYR A 41 14.32 1.85 2.86
C TYR A 41 13.67 3.20 2.63
N GLU A 42 14.32 4.08 1.86
CA GLU A 42 13.79 5.35 1.38
C GLU A 42 12.41 5.21 0.76
N GLU A 43 12.20 4.17 -0.03
CA GLU A 43 10.94 3.97 -0.72
C GLU A 43 9.83 3.51 0.22
N ILE A 44 10.18 2.75 1.26
CA ILE A 44 9.25 2.28 2.30
C ILE A 44 8.88 3.45 3.21
N ARG A 45 9.88 4.19 3.73
CA ARG A 45 9.66 5.28 4.69
C ARG A 45 8.93 6.49 4.12
N THR A 46 8.92 6.64 2.80
CA THR A 46 8.23 7.72 2.09
C THR A 46 6.85 7.32 1.60
N SER A 47 6.39 6.10 1.89
CA SER A 47 5.00 5.72 1.59
C SER A 47 4.03 6.63 2.36
N GLU A 48 2.89 6.95 1.74
CA GLU A 48 1.97 7.95 2.28
C GLU A 48 1.42 7.52 3.65
N GLU A 49 1.19 6.22 3.85
CA GLU A 49 0.69 5.66 5.11
C GLU A 49 1.74 5.70 6.23
N VAL A 50 2.99 5.31 5.95
CA VAL A 50 4.09 5.40 6.93
C VAL A 50 4.39 6.85 7.28
N MET A 51 4.34 7.76 6.31
CA MET A 51 4.49 9.20 6.57
C MET A 51 3.36 9.78 7.43
N ARG A 52 2.10 9.36 7.21
CA ARG A 52 0.96 9.79 8.02
C ARG A 52 1.12 9.33 9.47
N LEU A 53 1.50 8.08 9.69
CA LEU A 53 1.74 7.57 11.04
C LEU A 53 2.88 8.32 11.72
N ARG A 54 4.01 8.53 11.03
CA ARG A 54 5.16 9.28 11.59
C ARG A 54 4.77 10.70 11.99
N LYS A 55 3.96 11.39 11.18
CA LYS A 55 3.42 12.72 11.53
C LYS A 55 2.53 12.67 12.77
N SER A 56 1.66 11.66 12.87
CA SER A 56 0.79 11.45 14.03
C SER A 56 1.56 11.13 15.32
N MET A 57 2.64 10.35 15.20
CA MET A 57 3.59 10.05 16.30
C MET A 57 4.32 11.33 16.75
N ALA A 58 4.85 12.10 15.80
CA ALA A 58 5.56 13.34 16.09
C ALA A 58 4.67 14.41 16.73
N SER A 59 3.36 14.40 16.44
CA SER A 59 2.40 15.30 17.07
C SER A 59 1.83 14.80 18.41
N GLY A 60 2.34 13.69 18.96
CA GLY A 60 1.89 13.12 20.24
C GLY A 60 0.42 12.66 20.26
N GLY A 61 -0.17 12.44 19.08
CA GLY A 61 -1.61 12.31 18.89
C GLY A 61 -2.09 10.90 18.56
N MET A 62 -1.27 9.87 18.76
CA MET A 62 -1.69 8.51 18.39
C MET A 62 -2.68 7.94 19.41
N ILE A 63 -3.93 7.88 18.98
CA ILE A 63 -5.05 7.25 19.68
C ILE A 63 -5.19 5.85 19.08
N VAL A 64 -4.75 4.82 19.81
CA VAL A 64 -4.83 3.41 19.36
C VAL A 64 -6.27 2.89 19.52
N PHE A 65 -7.04 3.50 20.43
CA PHE A 65 -8.48 3.32 20.68
C PHE A 65 -9.03 4.61 21.33
N PRO A 66 -10.31 5.00 21.16
CA PRO A 66 -10.82 6.24 21.73
C PRO A 66 -10.58 6.29 23.24
N GLY A 67 -9.73 7.21 23.69
CA GLY A 67 -9.41 7.45 25.11
C GLY A 67 -8.01 7.06 25.57
N ASN A 68 -7.25 6.23 24.84
CA ASN A 68 -5.91 5.79 25.26
C ASN A 68 -4.81 6.30 24.33
N ARG A 69 -3.85 7.05 24.88
CA ARG A 69 -2.62 7.44 24.18
C ARG A 69 -1.74 6.20 23.98
N ALA A 70 -1.19 6.03 22.78
CA ALA A 70 -0.19 4.99 22.50
C ALA A 70 1.02 5.13 23.44
N THR A 71 1.50 4.02 24.02
CA THR A 71 2.83 3.98 24.61
C THR A 71 3.89 4.08 23.49
N PRO A 72 5.12 4.56 23.78
CA PRO A 72 6.20 4.58 22.80
C PRO A 72 6.49 3.21 22.16
N GLU A 73 6.29 2.13 22.91
CA GLU A 73 6.45 0.74 22.45
C GLU A 73 5.37 0.38 21.42
N SER A 74 4.08 0.56 21.75
CA SER A 74 2.96 0.32 20.80
C SER A 74 3.07 1.18 19.53
N ALA A 75 3.62 2.39 19.66
CA ALA A 75 3.89 3.28 18.56
C ALA A 75 4.99 2.75 17.61
N SER A 76 6.04 2.18 18.20
CA SER A 76 7.16 1.58 17.48
C SER A 76 6.74 0.28 16.77
N GLU A 77 5.96 -0.57 17.45
CA GLU A 77 5.42 -1.81 16.89
C GLU A 77 4.49 -1.53 15.70
N LEU A 78 3.56 -0.57 15.83
CA LEU A 78 2.67 -0.19 14.74
C LEU A 78 3.43 0.38 13.55
N LYS A 79 4.47 1.19 13.81
CA LYS A 79 5.35 1.70 12.76
C LYS A 79 6.07 0.56 12.04
N HIS A 80 6.65 -0.39 12.78
CA HIS A 80 7.32 -1.55 12.21
C HIS A 80 6.37 -2.38 11.35
N ALA A 81 5.17 -2.69 11.87
CA ALA A 81 4.16 -3.45 11.13
C ALA A 81 3.74 -2.77 9.81
N LEU A 82 3.56 -1.43 9.81
CA LEU A 82 3.27 -0.69 8.58
C LEU A 82 4.45 -0.67 7.60
N GLU A 83 5.68 -0.52 8.10
CA GLU A 83 6.88 -0.55 7.26
C GLU A 83 7.07 -1.96 6.66
N ALA A 84 6.80 -3.03 7.41
CA ALA A 84 6.82 -4.41 6.94
C ALA A 84 5.71 -4.68 5.91
N GLN A 85 4.49 -4.18 6.14
CA GLN A 85 3.40 -4.30 5.18
C GLN A 85 3.71 -3.60 3.85
N GLU A 86 4.28 -2.40 3.90
CA GLU A 86 4.70 -1.67 2.70
C GLU A 86 5.82 -2.40 1.96
N LEU A 87 6.79 -2.97 2.69
CA LEU A 87 7.81 -3.84 2.09
C LEU A 87 7.18 -5.05 1.41
N ALA A 88 6.22 -5.71 2.06
CA ALA A 88 5.52 -6.87 1.50
C ALA A 88 4.77 -6.51 0.20
N ASN A 89 4.07 -5.37 0.20
CA ASN A 89 3.39 -4.86 -0.99
C ASN A 89 4.35 -4.61 -2.15
N ARG A 90 5.54 -4.04 -1.87
CA ARG A 90 6.58 -3.81 -2.89
C ARG A 90 7.17 -5.09 -3.44
N ILE A 91 7.44 -6.06 -2.57
CA ILE A 91 7.88 -7.39 -2.96
C ILE A 91 6.85 -8.02 -3.90
N ASN A 92 5.57 -8.02 -3.54
CA ASN A 92 4.49 -8.59 -4.37
C ASN A 92 4.39 -7.89 -5.72
N LYS A 93 4.49 -6.56 -5.74
CA LYS A 93 4.47 -5.76 -6.98
C LYS A 93 5.61 -6.13 -7.95
N ILE A 94 6.75 -6.58 -7.43
CA ILE A 94 7.87 -7.04 -8.25
C ILE A 94 7.72 -8.52 -8.63
N LEU A 95 7.35 -9.36 -7.66
CA LEU A 95 7.33 -10.81 -7.80
C LEU A 95 6.20 -11.29 -8.71
N TYR A 96 4.99 -10.73 -8.59
CA TYR A 96 3.83 -11.20 -9.37
C TYR A 96 4.08 -11.14 -10.88
N PRO A 97 4.60 -10.03 -11.46
CA PRO A 97 5.00 -10.00 -12.87
C PRO A 97 5.99 -11.09 -13.26
N ILE A 98 7.01 -11.36 -12.42
CA ILE A 98 8.00 -12.43 -12.67
C ILE A 98 7.30 -13.79 -12.73
N LEU A 99 6.36 -14.05 -11.81
CA LEU A 99 5.60 -15.30 -11.80
C LEU A 99 4.63 -15.39 -12.99
N PHE A 100 4.00 -14.28 -13.38
CA PHE A 100 3.14 -14.25 -14.56
C PHE A 100 3.93 -14.62 -15.82
N ASP A 101 5.11 -14.05 -16.00
CA ASP A 101 6.00 -14.37 -17.14
C ASP A 101 6.49 -15.82 -17.06
N LYS A 102 6.96 -16.26 -15.89
CA LYS A 102 7.44 -17.63 -15.65
C LYS A 102 6.39 -18.70 -15.98
N TYR A 103 5.13 -18.42 -15.68
CA TYR A 103 4.03 -19.36 -15.90
C TYR A 103 3.20 -19.10 -17.17
N GLY A 104 3.60 -18.13 -18.00
CA GLY A 104 2.89 -17.79 -19.23
C GLY A 104 1.46 -17.30 -18.99
N ILE A 105 1.23 -16.56 -17.90
CA ILE A 105 -0.10 -16.08 -17.51
C ILE A 105 -0.45 -14.83 -18.30
N VAL A 106 -1.36 -15.02 -19.26
CA VAL A 106 -1.88 -13.94 -20.10
C VAL A 106 -3.40 -13.87 -19.94
N VAL A 107 -3.92 -12.64 -19.89
CA VAL A 107 -5.35 -12.34 -19.94
C VAL A 107 -5.70 -11.91 -21.35
N GLY A 108 -6.60 -12.63 -21.99
CA GLY A 108 -7.06 -12.29 -23.34
C GLY A 108 -8.00 -11.09 -23.33
N ASP A 109 -8.00 -10.31 -24.42
CA ASP A 109 -8.84 -9.11 -24.52
C ASP A 109 -10.34 -9.44 -24.43
N GLU A 110 -10.77 -10.57 -25.01
CA GLU A 110 -12.16 -11.02 -24.94
C GLU A 110 -12.57 -11.45 -23.52
N GLU A 111 -11.69 -12.15 -22.82
CA GLU A 111 -11.91 -12.55 -21.42
C GLU A 111 -12.04 -11.33 -20.51
N LEU A 112 -11.14 -10.35 -20.67
CA LEU A 112 -11.18 -9.10 -19.93
C LEU A 112 -12.46 -8.32 -20.24
N LYS A 113 -12.80 -8.20 -21.53
CA LYS A 113 -14.03 -7.53 -21.96
C LYS A 113 -15.26 -8.19 -21.34
N ASN A 114 -15.37 -9.51 -21.39
CA ASN A 114 -16.49 -10.25 -20.82
C ASN A 114 -16.58 -10.07 -19.29
N ARG A 115 -15.44 -10.04 -18.58
CA ARG A 115 -15.41 -9.76 -17.13
C ARG A 115 -15.90 -8.35 -16.82
N VAL A 116 -15.43 -7.36 -17.56
CA VAL A 116 -15.83 -5.95 -17.42
C VAL A 116 -17.31 -5.77 -17.73
N ASP A 117 -17.78 -6.33 -18.84
CA ASP A 117 -19.20 -6.23 -19.26
C ASP A 117 -20.10 -6.85 -18.20
N LYS A 118 -19.85 -8.10 -17.79
CA LYS A 118 -20.63 -8.78 -16.75
C LYS A 118 -20.68 -8.01 -15.42
N ARG A 119 -19.59 -7.34 -15.04
CA ARG A 119 -19.56 -6.53 -13.79
C ARG A 119 -20.16 -5.15 -13.93
N THR A 120 -20.26 -4.63 -15.15
CA THR A 120 -20.82 -3.30 -15.42
C THR A 120 -22.27 -3.34 -15.90
N GLU A 121 -22.82 -4.51 -16.24
CA GLU A 121 -24.23 -4.72 -16.65
C GLU A 121 -25.25 -4.08 -15.70
N SER A 122 -25.00 -4.07 -14.39
CA SER A 122 -25.89 -3.48 -13.39
C SER A 122 -25.48 -2.09 -12.91
N LEU A 123 -24.39 -1.53 -13.45
CA LEU A 123 -23.83 -0.25 -13.03
C LEU A 123 -24.18 0.86 -14.02
N ASP A 124 -24.85 1.90 -13.53
CA ASP A 124 -24.99 3.15 -14.28
C ASP A 124 -23.69 3.97 -14.18
N LEU A 125 -22.72 3.66 -15.06
CA LEU A 125 -21.44 4.34 -15.12
C LEU A 125 -21.59 5.85 -15.40
N SER A 126 -22.66 6.25 -16.10
CA SER A 126 -22.97 7.66 -16.37
C SER A 126 -23.37 8.40 -15.11
N ALA A 127 -24.27 7.82 -14.31
CA ALA A 127 -24.65 8.38 -13.01
C ALA A 127 -23.46 8.39 -12.03
N ILE A 128 -22.63 7.34 -12.01
CA ILE A 128 -21.44 7.28 -11.16
C ILE A 128 -20.42 8.35 -11.57
N ALA A 129 -20.16 8.54 -12.86
CA ALA A 129 -19.28 9.59 -13.36
C ALA A 129 -19.83 10.99 -13.03
N ALA A 130 -21.13 11.23 -13.23
CA ALA A 130 -21.76 12.50 -12.88
C ALA A 130 -21.69 12.80 -11.37
N LYS A 131 -22.00 11.82 -10.52
CA LYS A 131 -21.89 11.93 -9.07
C LYS A 131 -20.46 12.21 -8.63
N THR A 132 -19.49 11.45 -9.17
CA THR A 132 -18.05 11.64 -8.91
C THR A 132 -17.63 13.07 -9.24
N ARG A 133 -17.91 13.56 -10.46
CA ARG A 133 -17.57 14.92 -10.87
C ARG A 133 -18.17 15.97 -9.94
N LYS A 134 -19.43 15.82 -9.57
CA LYS A 134 -20.14 16.75 -8.65
C LYS A 134 -19.49 16.77 -7.27
N THR A 135 -19.20 15.60 -6.69
CA THR A 135 -18.56 15.45 -5.38
C THR A 135 -17.16 16.07 -5.37
N TYR A 136 -16.34 15.76 -6.38
CA TYR A 136 -14.96 16.28 -6.45
C TYR A 136 -14.90 17.77 -6.80
N ALA A 137 -15.86 18.30 -7.55
CA ALA A 137 -15.99 19.74 -7.76
C ALA A 137 -16.35 20.47 -6.45
N ALA A 138 -17.25 19.90 -5.65
CA ALA A 138 -17.58 20.43 -4.33
C ALA A 138 -16.36 20.43 -3.39
N LEU A 139 -15.58 19.34 -3.39
CA LEU A 139 -14.30 19.24 -2.66
C LEU A 139 -13.30 20.31 -3.09
N LEU A 140 -13.07 20.46 -4.40
CA LEU A 140 -12.16 21.50 -4.92
C LEU A 140 -12.60 22.89 -4.49
N ASN A 141 -13.89 23.21 -4.60
CA ASN A 141 -14.42 24.50 -4.18
C ASN A 141 -14.23 24.74 -2.68
N ALA A 142 -14.46 23.71 -1.85
CA ALA A 142 -14.24 23.80 -0.41
C ALA A 142 -12.76 24.01 -0.08
N PHE A 143 -11.84 23.27 -0.71
CA PHE A 143 -10.41 23.43 -0.52
C PHE A 143 -9.90 24.79 -0.98
N SER A 144 -10.33 25.28 -2.14
CA SER A 144 -10.01 26.64 -2.60
C SER A 144 -10.56 27.70 -1.64
N SER A 145 -11.76 27.53 -1.10
CA SER A 145 -12.30 28.46 -0.10
C SER A 145 -11.42 28.56 1.14
N VAL A 146 -10.97 27.42 1.69
CA VAL A 146 -10.12 27.42 2.89
C VAL A 146 -8.70 27.88 2.60
N TYR A 147 -8.06 27.35 1.55
CA TYR A 147 -6.62 27.52 1.33
C TYR A 147 -6.26 28.71 0.45
N GLU A 148 -7.15 29.15 -0.44
CA GLU A 148 -6.87 30.25 -1.37
C GLU A 148 -7.64 31.51 -0.97
N LYS A 149 -8.86 31.37 -0.42
CA LYS A 149 -9.70 32.48 0.02
C LYS A 149 -9.71 32.69 1.54
N HIS A 150 -8.97 31.87 2.29
CA HIS A 150 -8.83 31.95 3.75
C HIS A 150 -10.17 31.92 4.52
N GLU A 151 -11.19 31.27 3.96
CA GLU A 151 -12.49 31.08 4.62
C GLU A 151 -12.36 30.09 5.79
N LYS A 152 -13.17 30.28 6.86
CA LYS A 152 -13.23 29.33 7.97
C LYS A 152 -13.65 27.94 7.48
N LYS A 153 -12.93 26.90 7.90
CA LYS A 153 -13.18 25.51 7.48
C LYS A 153 -14.63 25.05 7.66
N ASP A 154 -15.29 25.48 8.74
CA ASP A 154 -16.68 25.11 9.03
C ASP A 154 -17.67 25.77 8.08
N ALA A 155 -17.39 27.01 7.66
CA ALA A 155 -18.21 27.73 6.68
C ALA A 155 -18.08 27.11 5.28
N ALA A 156 -16.85 26.77 4.87
CA ALA A 156 -16.60 26.07 3.61
C ALA A 156 -17.30 24.69 3.56
N TYR A 157 -17.26 23.93 4.66
CA TYR A 157 -17.98 22.65 4.78
C TYR A 157 -19.50 22.82 4.62
N ALA A 158 -20.10 23.75 5.38
CA ALA A 158 -21.53 24.00 5.34
C ALA A 158 -22.00 24.44 3.95
N LYS A 159 -21.18 25.23 3.24
CA LYS A 159 -21.47 25.78 1.93
C LYS A 159 -21.37 24.76 0.79
N PHE A 160 -20.36 23.89 0.82
CA PHE A 160 -20.05 23.03 -0.33
C PHE A 160 -20.20 21.52 -0.06
N LEU A 161 -19.91 21.04 1.16
CA LEU A 161 -19.66 19.60 1.40
C LEU A 161 -20.74 18.87 2.19
N LYS A 162 -21.62 19.59 2.90
CA LYS A 162 -22.69 18.99 3.73
C LYS A 162 -23.51 17.88 3.04
N PRO A 163 -23.82 17.95 1.72
CA PRO A 163 -24.56 16.87 1.05
C PRO A 163 -23.73 15.62 0.69
N TYR A 164 -22.41 15.66 0.84
CA TYR A 164 -21.49 14.65 0.31
C TYR A 164 -20.60 13.99 1.38
N PHE A 165 -20.24 14.73 2.43
CA PHE A 165 -19.30 14.28 3.46
C PHE A 165 -19.81 14.61 4.85
N THR A 166 -19.39 13.84 5.85
CA THR A 166 -19.53 14.23 7.26
C THR A 166 -18.49 15.27 7.65
N LYS A 167 -18.74 16.00 8.75
CA LYS A 167 -17.79 17.00 9.27
C LYS A 167 -16.47 16.34 9.68
N ASP A 168 -16.54 15.14 10.25
CA ASP A 168 -15.35 14.38 10.68
C ASP A 168 -14.49 13.95 9.48
N GLN A 169 -15.11 13.50 8.39
CA GLN A 169 -14.40 13.20 7.14
C GLN A 169 -13.70 14.45 6.59
N TRP A 170 -14.39 15.59 6.60
CA TRP A 170 -13.81 16.86 6.17
C TRP A 170 -12.60 17.26 7.01
N ASP A 171 -12.72 17.22 8.33
CA ASP A 171 -11.64 17.57 9.26
C ASP A 171 -10.43 16.63 9.12
N ALA A 172 -10.67 15.34 8.87
CA ALA A 172 -9.62 14.36 8.62
C ALA A 172 -8.91 14.57 7.27
N TYR A 173 -9.64 14.88 6.20
CA TYR A 173 -9.06 15.05 4.87
C TYR A 173 -8.36 16.40 4.68
N LEU A 174 -8.83 17.46 5.35
CA LEU A 174 -8.36 18.82 5.15
C LEU A 174 -6.82 18.95 5.15
N PRO A 175 -6.08 18.47 6.18
CA PRO A 175 -4.62 18.59 6.23
C PRO A 175 -3.88 17.97 5.03
N SER A 176 -4.44 16.92 4.42
CA SER A 176 -3.82 16.18 3.31
C SER A 176 -3.78 16.98 2.00
N TYR A 177 -4.59 18.04 1.90
CA TYR A 177 -4.73 18.88 0.71
C TYR A 177 -4.18 20.30 0.91
N ARG A 178 -3.27 20.48 1.87
CA ARG A 178 -2.61 21.77 2.12
C ARG A 178 -1.68 22.20 0.98
N SER A 179 -1.10 21.28 0.21
CA SER A 179 -0.25 21.63 -0.93
C SER A 179 -1.06 21.96 -2.19
N LEU A 180 -0.56 22.89 -2.99
CA LEU A 180 -1.20 23.24 -4.26
C LEU A 180 -1.25 22.05 -5.23
N GLU A 181 -0.21 21.21 -5.24
CA GLU A 181 -0.15 20.03 -6.10
C GLU A 181 -1.24 18.99 -5.77
N LYS A 182 -1.44 18.69 -4.48
CA LYS A 182 -2.51 17.77 -4.04
C LYS A 182 -3.89 18.34 -4.34
N ARG A 183 -4.08 19.67 -4.31
CA ARG A 183 -5.33 20.30 -4.78
C ARG A 183 -5.48 20.22 -6.29
N LYS A 184 -4.40 20.42 -7.06
CA LYS A 184 -4.42 20.29 -8.53
C LYS A 184 -4.73 18.87 -8.98
N SER A 185 -4.25 17.84 -8.27
CA SER A 185 -4.53 16.44 -8.63
C SER A 185 -6.02 16.08 -8.51
N LEU A 186 -6.76 16.71 -7.59
CA LEU A 186 -8.22 16.54 -7.49
C LEU A 186 -8.98 17.02 -8.73
N ARG A 187 -8.40 17.93 -9.52
CA ARG A 187 -9.00 18.40 -10.77
C ARG A 187 -9.17 17.27 -11.78
N VAL A 188 -8.28 16.29 -11.78
CA VAL A 188 -8.39 15.10 -12.64
C VAL A 188 -9.70 14.35 -12.34
N MET A 189 -10.10 14.26 -11.07
CA MET A 189 -11.33 13.58 -10.66
C MET A 189 -12.61 14.31 -11.09
N THR A 190 -12.53 15.61 -11.39
CA THR A 190 -13.65 16.37 -11.97
C THR A 190 -13.84 16.16 -13.48
N GLN A 191 -12.91 15.47 -14.12
CA GLN A 191 -12.94 15.15 -15.55
C GLN A 191 -13.28 13.68 -15.82
N VAL A 192 -13.66 12.91 -14.79
CA VAL A 192 -14.03 11.50 -14.91
C VAL A 192 -15.23 11.33 -15.85
N THR A 193 -15.05 10.50 -16.86
CA THR A 193 -16.08 10.05 -17.80
C THR A 193 -16.40 8.57 -17.57
N PRO A 194 -17.54 8.06 -18.08
CA PRO A 194 -17.84 6.62 -18.06
C PRO A 194 -16.70 5.77 -18.66
N ASP A 195 -16.08 6.24 -19.75
CA ASP A 195 -14.96 5.54 -20.38
C ASP A 195 -13.71 5.49 -19.49
N ILE A 196 -13.41 6.57 -18.76
CA ILE A 196 -12.30 6.59 -17.79
C ILE A 196 -12.57 5.60 -16.65
N LEU A 197 -13.82 5.57 -16.14
CA LEU A 197 -14.21 4.58 -15.13
C LEU A 197 -14.09 3.16 -15.67
N ARG A 198 -14.57 2.91 -16.88
CA ARG A 198 -14.48 1.60 -17.53
C ARG A 198 -13.03 1.15 -17.73
N LYS A 199 -12.14 2.02 -18.21
CA LYS A 199 -10.70 1.72 -18.32
C LYS A 199 -10.04 1.46 -16.97
N SER A 200 -10.44 2.16 -15.92
CA SER A 200 -9.92 1.89 -14.58
C SER A 200 -10.35 0.51 -14.07
N LEU A 201 -11.57 0.07 -14.40
CA LEU A 201 -12.06 -1.27 -14.12
C LEU A 201 -11.31 -2.32 -14.94
N GLU A 202 -11.01 -2.06 -16.22
CA GLU A 202 -10.20 -2.95 -17.05
C GLU A 202 -8.83 -3.23 -16.42
N VAL A 203 -8.15 -2.21 -15.89
CA VAL A 203 -6.86 -2.40 -15.20
C VAL A 203 -7.01 -3.27 -13.96
N ALA A 204 -8.01 -3.01 -13.12
CA ALA A 204 -8.26 -3.78 -11.90
C ALA A 204 -8.64 -5.24 -12.21
N PHE A 205 -9.56 -5.45 -13.15
CA PHE A 205 -10.00 -6.79 -13.55
C PHE A 205 -8.91 -7.57 -14.27
N LYS A 206 -8.01 -6.91 -15.01
CA LYS A 206 -6.85 -7.58 -15.58
C LYS A 206 -5.95 -8.15 -14.48
N GLN A 207 -5.68 -7.39 -13.42
CA GLN A 207 -4.90 -7.88 -12.28
C GLN A 207 -5.60 -9.04 -11.58
N GLU A 208 -6.89 -8.90 -11.26
CA GLU A 208 -7.71 -9.97 -10.66
C GLU A 208 -7.66 -11.27 -11.48
N LEU A 209 -7.84 -11.18 -12.81
CA LEU A 209 -7.78 -12.33 -13.71
C LEU A 209 -6.39 -12.97 -13.76
N GLN A 210 -5.31 -12.18 -13.75
CA GLN A 210 -3.95 -12.71 -13.68
C GLN A 210 -3.71 -13.46 -12.36
N GLU A 211 -4.22 -12.94 -11.24
CA GLU A 211 -4.14 -13.59 -9.93
C GLU A 211 -4.97 -14.87 -9.86
N GLU A 212 -6.19 -14.88 -10.41
CA GLU A 212 -7.02 -16.10 -10.51
C GLU A 212 -6.30 -17.20 -11.30
N LYS A 213 -5.69 -16.84 -12.44
CA LYS A 213 -4.91 -17.78 -13.26
C LYS A 213 -3.65 -18.26 -12.54
N LEU A 214 -2.95 -17.37 -11.82
CA LEU A 214 -1.79 -17.75 -11.02
C LEU A 214 -2.19 -18.74 -9.91
N ASN A 215 -3.27 -18.45 -9.19
CA ASN A 215 -3.79 -19.36 -8.16
C ASN A 215 -4.20 -20.71 -8.75
N SER A 216 -4.81 -20.71 -9.93
CA SER A 216 -5.14 -21.93 -10.66
C SER A 216 -3.88 -22.72 -11.03
N LYS A 217 -2.84 -22.04 -11.49
CA LYS A 217 -1.56 -22.67 -11.82
C LYS A 217 -0.86 -23.27 -10.61
N ILE A 218 -0.88 -22.56 -9.47
CA ILE A 218 -0.36 -23.06 -8.20
C ILE A 218 -1.10 -24.32 -7.77
N ASN A 219 -2.43 -24.34 -7.91
CA ASN A 219 -3.23 -25.53 -7.60
C ASN A 219 -2.88 -26.72 -8.48
N GLU A 220 -2.64 -26.51 -9.78
CA GLU A 220 -2.18 -27.57 -10.69
C GLU A 220 -0.85 -28.15 -10.23
N ILE A 221 0.14 -27.29 -9.93
CA ILE A 221 1.47 -27.71 -9.45
C ILE A 221 1.33 -28.54 -8.16
N LEU A 222 0.62 -28.01 -7.17
CA LEU A 222 0.42 -28.70 -5.89
C LEU A 222 -0.37 -30.01 -6.04
N SER A 223 -1.30 -30.09 -6.98
CA SER A 223 -2.08 -31.31 -7.23
C SER A 223 -1.27 -32.41 -7.90
N LEU A 224 -0.18 -32.07 -8.60
CA LEU A 224 0.78 -33.04 -9.14
C LEU A 224 1.71 -33.58 -8.05
N GLU A 225 2.04 -32.75 -7.07
CA GLU A 225 2.96 -33.06 -5.98
C GLU A 225 2.27 -33.74 -4.78
N ASN A 226 0.95 -33.53 -4.61
CA ASN A 226 0.21 -33.98 -3.44
C ASN A 226 -1.21 -34.48 -3.80
N GLU A 227 -1.42 -35.78 -3.69
CA GLU A 227 -2.70 -36.42 -4.01
C GLU A 227 -3.84 -36.03 -3.04
N GLU A 228 -3.54 -35.87 -1.75
CA GLU A 228 -4.51 -35.41 -0.75
C GLU A 228 -4.98 -33.99 -1.08
N PHE A 229 -4.06 -33.11 -1.46
CA PHE A 229 -4.38 -31.74 -1.89
C PHE A 229 -5.29 -31.73 -3.10
N ARG A 230 -5.00 -32.56 -4.12
CA ARG A 230 -5.84 -32.72 -5.30
C ARG A 230 -7.27 -33.16 -4.94
N SER A 231 -7.37 -34.17 -4.08
CA SER A 231 -8.66 -34.71 -3.62
C SER A 231 -9.47 -33.66 -2.85
N ASP A 232 -8.84 -32.99 -1.89
CA ASP A 232 -9.49 -32.02 -1.03
C ASP A 232 -9.89 -30.75 -1.79
N LEU A 233 -9.05 -30.29 -2.72
CA LEU A 233 -9.39 -29.18 -3.61
C LEU A 233 -10.62 -29.52 -4.48
N ALA A 234 -10.69 -30.74 -5.02
CA ALA A 234 -11.84 -31.17 -5.82
C ALA A 234 -13.13 -31.24 -4.99
N LEU A 235 -13.05 -31.74 -3.74
CA LEU A 235 -14.19 -31.76 -2.82
C LEU A 235 -14.67 -30.34 -2.45
N LEU A 236 -13.74 -29.42 -2.21
CA LEU A 236 -14.05 -28.02 -1.88
C LEU A 236 -14.70 -27.28 -3.05
N ALA A 237 -14.33 -27.61 -4.30
CA ALA A 237 -14.96 -27.04 -5.48
C ALA A 237 -16.44 -27.43 -5.62
N LEU A 238 -16.82 -28.64 -5.16
CA LEU A 238 -18.19 -29.13 -5.21
C LEU A 238 -19.08 -28.62 -4.06
N LYS A 239 -18.49 -28.39 -2.87
CA LYS A 239 -19.22 -28.00 -1.65
C LYS A 239 -18.52 -26.86 -0.90
N PRO A 240 -18.45 -25.65 -1.49
CA PRO A 240 -17.59 -24.57 -0.99
C PRO A 240 -18.02 -23.99 0.35
N THR A 241 -19.24 -24.22 0.84
CA THR A 241 -19.77 -23.62 2.08
C THR A 241 -19.99 -24.61 3.21
N ASN A 242 -19.69 -25.89 3.03
CA ASN A 242 -19.95 -26.90 4.05
C ASN A 242 -18.93 -26.79 5.20
N SER A 243 -19.41 -26.54 6.43
CA SER A 243 -18.58 -26.47 7.64
C SER A 243 -17.82 -27.76 7.92
N ASP A 244 -18.36 -28.90 7.49
CA ASP A 244 -17.71 -30.21 7.69
C ASP A 244 -16.42 -30.36 6.87
N LEU A 245 -16.13 -29.42 5.95
CA LEU A 245 -14.92 -29.40 5.13
C LEU A 245 -13.87 -28.40 5.63
N ASP A 246 -14.03 -27.86 6.84
CA ASP A 246 -13.13 -26.83 7.37
C ASP A 246 -11.70 -27.32 7.55
N GLU A 247 -11.48 -28.55 7.98
CA GLU A 247 -10.13 -29.13 8.07
C GLU A 247 -9.48 -29.28 6.69
N LYS A 248 -10.26 -29.66 5.67
CA LYS A 248 -9.78 -29.72 4.27
C LYS A 248 -9.41 -28.35 3.73
N ARG A 249 -10.22 -27.33 4.07
CA ARG A 249 -9.91 -25.94 3.77
C ARG A 249 -8.60 -25.51 4.41
N LYS A 250 -8.43 -25.75 5.72
CA LYS A 250 -7.19 -25.43 6.44
C LYS A 250 -5.98 -26.10 5.81
N PHE A 251 -6.11 -27.37 5.44
CA PHE A 251 -5.06 -28.11 4.74
C PHE A 251 -4.69 -27.50 3.38
N VAL A 252 -5.67 -27.24 2.51
CA VAL A 252 -5.45 -26.61 1.20
C VAL A 252 -4.82 -25.22 1.35
N HIS A 253 -5.30 -24.42 2.29
CA HIS A 253 -4.71 -23.11 2.59
C HIS A 253 -3.27 -23.23 3.11
N ALA A 254 -2.99 -24.18 4.00
CA ALA A 254 -1.64 -24.42 4.52
C ALA A 254 -0.66 -24.81 3.40
N LYS A 255 -1.07 -25.70 2.48
CA LYS A 255 -0.22 -26.11 1.35
C LYS A 255 0.06 -24.97 0.38
N ARG A 256 -0.94 -24.14 0.07
CA ARG A 256 -0.72 -22.92 -0.72
C ARG A 256 0.23 -21.96 -0.03
N ARG A 257 0.10 -21.80 1.29
CA ARG A 257 0.97 -20.93 2.10
C ARG A 257 2.41 -21.43 2.11
N GLU A 258 2.63 -22.73 2.26
CA GLU A 258 3.95 -23.36 2.16
C GLU A 258 4.60 -23.10 0.80
N TRP A 259 3.83 -23.24 -0.29
CA TRP A 259 4.29 -22.95 -1.65
C TRP A 259 4.69 -21.48 -1.82
N TRP A 260 3.86 -20.55 -1.34
CA TRP A 260 4.16 -19.12 -1.38
C TRP A 260 5.42 -18.78 -0.59
N LEU A 261 5.55 -19.29 0.64
CA LEU A 261 6.76 -19.10 1.46
C LEU A 261 8.03 -19.62 0.78
N SER A 262 7.95 -20.80 0.17
CA SER A 262 9.07 -21.36 -0.60
C SER A 262 9.43 -20.46 -1.78
N THR A 263 8.42 -20.00 -2.53
CA THR A 263 8.59 -19.07 -3.64
C THR A 263 9.23 -17.76 -3.19
N TYR A 264 8.70 -17.11 -2.16
CA TYR A 264 9.30 -15.89 -1.61
C TYR A 264 10.76 -16.11 -1.21
N LYS A 265 11.10 -17.20 -0.54
CA LYS A 265 12.49 -17.50 -0.15
C LYS A 265 13.42 -17.73 -1.35
N SER A 266 12.90 -18.18 -2.49
CA SER A 266 13.70 -18.35 -3.71
C SER A 266 13.95 -17.05 -4.47
N PHE A 267 13.04 -16.07 -4.38
CA PHE A 267 13.14 -14.81 -5.12
C PHE A 267 13.60 -13.64 -4.24
N VAL A 268 13.36 -13.68 -2.94
CA VAL A 268 13.56 -12.56 -2.02
C VAL A 268 14.75 -12.82 -1.11
N THR A 269 15.73 -11.92 -1.15
CA THR A 269 16.81 -11.84 -0.17
C THR A 269 16.60 -10.61 0.70
N VAL A 270 16.36 -10.81 1.99
CA VAL A 270 16.29 -9.72 2.97
C VAL A 270 17.70 -9.36 3.39
N LEU A 271 18.07 -8.09 3.21
CA LEU A 271 19.41 -7.58 3.50
C LEU A 271 19.45 -6.74 4.78
N ASP A 272 18.28 -6.39 5.29
CA ASP A 272 18.10 -5.60 6.49
C ASP A 272 17.48 -6.43 7.62
N GLN A 273 18.22 -6.53 8.74
CA GLN A 273 17.82 -7.33 9.89
C GLN A 273 16.53 -6.83 10.56
N ASP A 274 16.21 -5.53 10.44
CA ASP A 274 14.97 -4.95 10.95
C ASP A 274 13.75 -5.62 10.32
N PHE A 275 13.87 -6.14 9.08
CA PHE A 275 12.80 -6.80 8.33
C PHE A 275 12.94 -8.32 8.25
N SER A 276 13.69 -8.93 9.17
CA SER A 276 13.91 -10.39 9.17
C SER A 276 12.61 -11.21 9.32
N ASP A 277 11.54 -10.61 9.85
CA ASP A 277 10.21 -11.20 10.01
C ASP A 277 9.29 -11.04 8.79
N ILE A 278 9.76 -10.44 7.68
CA ILE A 278 8.92 -10.08 6.52
C ILE A 278 8.15 -11.26 5.91
N PHE A 279 8.69 -12.48 5.99
CA PHE A 279 8.01 -13.68 5.48
C PHE A 279 6.71 -14.00 6.24
N GLY A 280 6.57 -13.52 7.48
CA GLY A 280 5.31 -13.56 8.23
C GLY A 280 4.22 -12.70 7.59
N TYR A 281 4.59 -11.56 6.99
CA TYR A 281 3.69 -10.60 6.33
C TYR A 281 3.40 -10.94 4.87
N LEU A 282 4.29 -11.70 4.21
CA LEU A 282 4.13 -12.10 2.80
C LEU A 282 3.18 -13.29 2.63
N ALA A 283 2.98 -14.09 3.67
CA ALA A 283 2.26 -15.37 3.64
C ALA A 283 0.95 -15.36 4.46
N THR A 284 0.38 -14.17 4.67
CA THR A 284 -0.96 -13.93 5.23
C THR A 284 -1.95 -13.63 4.10
#